data_AF-M4BI76-F1
#
_entry.id   AF-M4BI76-F1
#
_cell.length_a   1.000
_cell.length_b   1.000
_cell.length_c   1.000
_cell.angle_alpha   90.00
_cell.angle_beta   90.00
_cell.angle_gamma   90.00
#
_symmetry.space_group_name_H-M   'P 1'
#
loop_
_entity.id
_entity.type
_entity.pdbx_description
1 polymer ?
#
loop_
_entity_poly.entity_id
_entity_poly.type
_entity_poly.pdbx_seq_one_letter_code
_entity_poly.pdbx_strand_id
1 'polypeptide(L)'
;MSLHNYDTLASILYALQSTAVQRLRKTIDCLSVHAKKMMNEMQLLSDKGCREMNQLMRNAANPCMPYIGLYLQGFVGLNELPTFGNDGLVNGTRLRRMGELAMEILHRQSVAYALPNDERIDVLLHVSMPYASEESRYTRSLELEPREAGAKPLSDCGSCIVIDDDLDLASEVRVSIGSDGTFGFRQWIRKQQVVHRNRSRSSVIALYEWV
;
A
#
# COMPACT_ATOMS: atom_id res chain seq x y z
N MET A 1 0.53 -19.35 -5.29
CA MET A 1 1.22 -18.66 -4.17
C MET A 1 1.01 -17.17 -4.38
N SER A 2 0.37 -16.46 -3.44
CA SER A 2 0.22 -14.99 -3.52
C SER A 2 1.49 -14.31 -3.00
N LEU A 3 1.98 -13.28 -3.67
CA LEU A 3 3.22 -12.57 -3.31
C LEU A 3 3.06 -11.61 -2.12
N HIS A 4 1.84 -11.30 -1.67
CA HIS A 4 1.60 -10.32 -0.60
C HIS A 4 2.36 -8.98 -0.80
N ASN A 5 2.44 -8.50 -2.05
CA ASN A 5 3.10 -7.25 -2.40
C ASN A 5 2.07 -6.11 -2.49
N TYR A 6 1.78 -5.50 -1.34
CA TYR A 6 0.79 -4.44 -1.22
C TYR A 6 1.29 -3.10 -1.76
N ASP A 7 2.61 -2.89 -1.79
CA ASP A 7 3.20 -1.67 -2.37
C ASP A 7 2.95 -1.58 -3.88
N THR A 8 3.18 -2.67 -4.61
CA THR A 8 2.86 -2.74 -6.05
C THR A 8 1.36 -2.69 -6.32
N LEU A 9 0.53 -3.31 -5.46
CA LEU A 9 -0.92 -3.23 -5.56
C LEU A 9 -1.41 -1.79 -5.42
N ALA A 10 -0.93 -1.06 -4.41
CA ALA A 10 -1.20 0.36 -4.23
C ALA A 10 -0.72 1.18 -5.44
N SER A 11 0.48 0.89 -5.94
CA SER A 11 1.03 1.56 -7.13
C SER A 11 0.16 1.41 -8.38
N ILE A 12 -0.30 0.19 -8.67
CA ILE A 12 -1.22 -0.08 -9.79
C ILE A 12 -2.55 0.64 -9.58
N LEU A 13 -3.09 0.56 -8.35
CA LEU A 13 -4.35 1.18 -8.00
C LEU A 13 -4.32 2.70 -8.21
N TYR A 14 -3.31 3.39 -7.67
CA TYR A 14 -3.16 4.83 -7.85
C TYR A 14 -2.87 5.22 -9.31
N ALA A 15 -2.18 4.38 -10.08
CA ALA A 15 -2.00 4.60 -11.51
C ALA A 15 -3.34 4.57 -12.27
N LEU A 16 -4.19 3.57 -11.97
CA LEU A 16 -5.54 3.47 -12.54
C LEU A 16 -6.46 4.62 -12.07
N GLN A 17 -6.24 5.11 -10.86
CA GLN A 17 -6.98 6.24 -10.29
C GLN A 17 -6.44 7.61 -10.71
N SER A 18 -5.33 7.67 -11.42
CA SER A 18 -4.80 8.93 -11.92
C SER A 18 -5.79 9.60 -12.88
N THR A 19 -5.87 10.93 -12.82
CA THR A 19 -6.79 11.72 -13.67
C THR A 19 -6.58 11.49 -15.16
N ALA A 20 -5.34 11.20 -15.57
CA ALA A 20 -4.96 10.88 -16.93
C ALA A 20 -5.54 9.54 -17.41
N VAL A 21 -5.68 8.54 -16.53
CA VAL A 21 -6.21 7.20 -16.88
C VAL A 21 -7.72 7.14 -16.67
N GLN A 22 -8.24 7.61 -15.54
CA GLN A 22 -9.68 7.52 -15.20
C GLN A 22 -10.58 8.17 -16.25
N ARG A 23 -10.09 9.20 -16.94
CA ARG A 23 -10.85 9.93 -17.96
C ARG A 23 -10.99 9.21 -19.29
N LEU A 24 -10.20 8.16 -19.54
CA LEU A 24 -10.17 7.42 -20.80
C LEU A 24 -11.39 6.49 -20.90
N ARG A 25 -12.58 7.08 -21.08
CA ARG A 25 -13.85 6.33 -21.05
C ARG A 25 -13.97 5.35 -22.17
N LYS A 26 -13.52 5.71 -23.37
CA LYS A 26 -13.60 4.80 -24.53
C LYS A 26 -12.75 3.56 -24.27
N THR A 27 -11.55 3.75 -23.73
CA THR A 27 -10.66 2.66 -23.31
C THR A 27 -11.28 1.80 -22.21
N ILE A 28 -11.83 2.41 -21.15
CA ILE A 28 -12.45 1.67 -20.04
C ILE A 28 -13.68 0.89 -20.52
N ASP A 29 -14.49 1.45 -21.41
CA ASP A 29 -15.71 0.82 -21.92
C ASP A 29 -15.42 -0.44 -22.72
N CYS A 30 -14.27 -0.51 -23.39
CA CYS A 30 -13.78 -1.69 -24.11
C CYS A 30 -13.30 -2.83 -23.18
N LEU A 31 -13.14 -2.60 -21.87
CA LEU A 31 -12.73 -3.66 -20.94
C LEU A 31 -13.84 -4.70 -20.75
N SER A 32 -13.45 -5.94 -20.49
CA SER A 32 -14.39 -7.01 -20.14
C SER A 32 -15.11 -6.71 -18.82
N VAL A 33 -16.32 -7.27 -18.65
CA VAL A 33 -17.10 -7.14 -17.40
C VAL A 33 -16.28 -7.60 -16.19
N HIS A 34 -15.52 -8.69 -16.35
CA HIS A 34 -14.65 -9.20 -15.29
C HIS A 34 -13.54 -8.21 -14.91
N ALA A 35 -12.87 -7.60 -15.90
CA ALA A 35 -11.81 -6.62 -15.65
C ALA A 35 -12.35 -5.36 -14.98
N LYS A 36 -13.54 -4.89 -15.39
CA LYS A 36 -14.24 -3.76 -14.74
C LYS A 36 -14.59 -4.10 -13.28
N LYS A 37 -15.11 -5.29 -13.01
CA LYS A 37 -15.39 -5.76 -11.64
C LYS A 37 -14.13 -5.76 -10.77
N MET A 38 -13.05 -6.37 -11.25
CA MET A 38 -11.78 -6.42 -10.52
C MET A 38 -11.21 -5.02 -10.25
N MET A 39 -11.30 -4.11 -11.22
CA MET A 39 -10.90 -2.71 -11.03
C MET A 39 -11.74 -2.04 -9.92
N ASN A 40 -13.05 -2.27 -9.87
CA ASN A 40 -13.92 -1.71 -8.83
C ASN A 40 -13.59 -2.27 -7.44
N GLU A 41 -13.35 -3.58 -7.35
CA GLU A 41 -12.93 -4.24 -6.10
C GLU A 41 -11.60 -3.66 -5.59
N MET A 42 -10.63 -3.43 -6.49
CA MET A 42 -9.36 -2.80 -6.12
C MET A 42 -9.54 -1.36 -5.61
N GLN A 43 -10.47 -0.59 -6.18
CA GLN A 43 -10.73 0.78 -5.73
C GLN A 43 -11.21 0.86 -4.28
N LEU A 44 -11.98 -0.13 -3.82
CA LEU A 44 -12.42 -0.22 -2.43
C LEU A 44 -11.25 -0.30 -1.44
N LEU A 45 -10.10 -0.83 -1.87
CA LEU A 45 -8.90 -0.92 -1.02
C LEU A 45 -8.30 0.44 -0.67
N SER A 46 -8.44 1.43 -1.56
CA SER A 46 -7.94 2.79 -1.35
C SER A 46 -8.95 3.73 -0.68
N ASP A 47 -10.23 3.35 -0.63
CA ASP A 47 -11.31 4.20 -0.12
C ASP A 47 -11.16 4.45 1.41
N LYS A 48 -11.78 5.53 1.90
CA LYS A 48 -11.89 5.88 3.33
C LYS A 48 -10.56 5.81 4.09
N GLY A 49 -9.49 6.33 3.49
CA GLY A 49 -8.15 6.31 4.10
C GLY A 49 -7.50 4.92 4.11
N CYS A 50 -7.81 4.09 3.10
CA CYS A 50 -7.18 2.80 2.87
C CYS A 50 -7.37 1.79 4.03
N ARG A 51 -8.54 1.82 4.71
CA ARG A 51 -8.82 0.95 5.87
C ARG A 51 -8.75 -0.54 5.54
N GLU A 52 -9.34 -0.93 4.41
CA GLU A 52 -9.37 -2.32 3.95
C GLU A 52 -7.95 -2.80 3.56
N MET A 53 -7.17 -1.96 2.88
CA MET A 53 -5.76 -2.23 2.60
C MET A 53 -4.94 -2.41 3.89
N ASN A 54 -5.17 -1.55 4.89
CA ASN A 54 -4.49 -1.64 6.19
C ASN A 54 -4.83 -2.96 6.91
N GLN A 55 -6.10 -3.39 6.87
CA GLN A 55 -6.53 -4.67 7.43
C GLN A 55 -5.86 -5.85 6.72
N LEU A 56 -5.82 -5.85 5.38
CA LEU A 56 -5.12 -6.85 4.59
C LEU A 56 -3.64 -6.96 4.97
N MET A 57 -2.95 -5.83 5.08
CA MET A 57 -1.53 -5.80 5.45
C MET A 57 -1.27 -6.32 6.86
N ARG A 58 -2.16 -6.08 7.82
CA ARG A 58 -2.04 -6.61 9.19
C ARG A 58 -2.17 -8.12 9.23
N ASN A 59 -3.11 -8.66 8.45
CA ASN A 59 -3.39 -10.11 8.41
C ASN A 59 -2.42 -10.88 7.51
N ALA A 60 -1.63 -10.20 6.68
CA ALA A 60 -0.69 -10.82 5.77
C ALA A 60 0.37 -11.66 6.49
N ALA A 61 0.69 -12.83 5.95
CA ALA A 61 1.83 -13.63 6.37
C ALA A 61 3.11 -13.19 5.65
N ASN A 62 4.25 -13.32 6.31
CA ASN A 62 5.56 -13.09 5.70
C ASN A 62 5.93 -14.23 4.72
N PRO A 63 6.71 -13.98 3.65
CA PRO A 63 7.21 -12.68 3.21
C PRO A 63 6.08 -11.80 2.63
N CYS A 64 6.13 -10.50 2.93
CA CYS A 64 5.20 -9.51 2.38
C CYS A 64 5.91 -8.17 2.17
N MET A 65 5.52 -7.43 1.12
CA MET A 65 5.99 -6.08 0.86
C MET A 65 4.88 -5.09 1.25
N PRO A 66 4.98 -4.44 2.41
CA PRO A 66 3.97 -3.50 2.87
C PRO A 66 3.93 -2.21 2.05
N TYR A 67 2.74 -1.62 1.88
CA TYR A 67 2.62 -0.25 1.39
C TYR A 67 3.07 0.76 2.47
N ILE A 68 4.21 1.40 2.25
CA ILE A 68 4.87 2.26 3.24
C ILE A 68 4.03 3.50 3.58
N GLY A 69 3.23 3.99 2.62
CA GLY A 69 2.39 5.19 2.80
C GLY A 69 1.46 5.10 4.01
N LEU A 70 0.93 3.92 4.32
CA LEU A 70 0.06 3.71 5.49
C LEU A 70 0.81 3.83 6.82
N TYR A 71 2.06 3.39 6.89
CA TYR A 71 2.89 3.58 8.09
C TYR A 71 3.26 5.05 8.28
N LEU A 72 3.60 5.74 7.20
CA LEU A 72 3.92 7.17 7.22
C LEU A 72 2.72 7.99 7.72
N GLN A 73 1.51 7.70 7.23
CA GLN A 73 0.28 8.32 7.73
C GLN A 73 0.10 8.09 9.24
N GLY A 74 0.40 6.87 9.72
CA GLY A 74 0.40 6.55 11.15
C GLY A 74 1.41 7.37 11.96
N PHE A 75 2.64 7.50 11.48
CA PHE A 75 3.67 8.32 12.13
C PHE A 75 3.29 9.80 12.14
N VAL A 76 2.79 10.35 11.03
CA VAL A 76 2.31 11.74 10.94
C VAL A 76 1.19 11.96 11.94
N GLY A 77 0.16 11.10 11.97
CA GLY A 77 -0.95 11.23 12.90
C GLY A 77 -0.54 11.13 14.37
N LEU A 78 0.46 10.32 14.70
CA LEU A 78 1.03 10.27 16.05
C LEU A 78 1.91 11.49 16.37
N ASN A 79 2.49 12.13 15.36
CA ASN A 79 3.31 13.32 15.54
C ASN A 79 2.48 14.56 15.89
N GLU A 80 1.21 14.60 15.46
CA GLU A 80 0.25 15.64 15.84
C GLU A 80 -0.19 15.57 17.33
N LEU A 81 0.07 14.44 18.02
CA LEU A 81 -0.21 14.33 19.46
C LEU A 81 0.85 15.10 20.27
N PRO A 82 0.46 15.75 21.39
CA PRO A 82 1.39 16.53 22.19
C PRO A 82 2.52 15.66 22.75
N THR A 83 3.74 16.19 22.67
CA THR A 83 4.96 15.52 23.16
C THR A 83 4.95 15.36 24.68
N PHE A 84 4.40 16.33 25.39
CA PHE A 84 4.25 16.31 26.84
C PHE A 84 2.77 16.33 27.20
N GLY A 85 2.39 15.57 28.22
CA GLY A 85 1.07 15.62 28.83
C GLY A 85 0.87 16.90 29.62
N ASN A 86 -0.36 17.09 30.12
CA ASN A 86 -0.72 18.25 30.94
C ASN A 86 0.04 18.30 32.29
N ASP A 87 0.60 17.17 32.71
CA ASP A 87 1.46 16.98 33.88
C ASP A 87 2.94 17.33 33.61
N GLY A 88 3.30 17.71 32.38
CA GLY A 88 4.67 17.97 31.96
C GLY A 88 5.49 16.70 31.69
N LEU A 89 4.89 15.51 31.78
CA LEU A 89 5.57 14.24 31.50
C LEU A 89 5.51 13.92 30.01
N VAL A 90 6.49 13.15 29.51
CA VAL A 90 6.48 12.70 28.11
C VAL A 90 5.26 11.81 27.85
N ASN A 91 4.61 12.03 26.72
CA ASN A 91 3.48 11.22 26.27
C ASN A 91 3.94 9.80 25.89
N GLY A 92 4.02 8.92 26.89
CA GLY A 92 4.44 7.53 26.72
C GLY A 92 3.53 6.73 25.79
N THR A 93 2.24 7.09 25.67
CA THR A 93 1.30 6.45 24.75
C THR A 93 1.65 6.74 23.30
N ARG A 94 2.01 8.00 22.97
CA ARG A 94 2.50 8.39 21.65
C ARG A 94 3.76 7.60 21.29
N LEU A 95 4.76 7.61 22.17
CA LEU A 95 6.02 6.89 21.93
C LEU A 95 5.81 5.38 21.78
N ARG A 96 4.93 4.78 22.60
CA ARG A 96 4.61 3.35 22.50
C ARG A 96 4.03 3.00 21.14
N ARG A 97 3.04 3.77 20.65
CA ARG A 97 2.40 3.53 19.35
C ARG A 97 3.38 3.70 18.19
N MET A 98 4.27 4.70 18.26
CA MET A 98 5.33 4.87 17.25
C MET A 98 6.27 3.67 17.24
N GLY A 99 6.65 3.17 18.43
CA GLY A 99 7.44 1.95 18.56
C GLY A 99 6.74 0.73 17.97
N GLU A 100 5.44 0.55 18.22
CA GLU A 100 4.65 -0.55 17.65
C GLU A 100 4.67 -0.53 16.11
N LEU A 101 4.48 0.63 15.48
CA LEU A 101 4.57 0.78 14.02
C LEU A 101 5.96 0.45 13.48
N ALA A 102 7.02 0.98 14.10
CA ALA A 102 8.39 0.70 13.68
C ALA A 102 8.74 -0.79 13.77
N MET A 103 8.30 -1.45 14.84
CA MET A 103 8.53 -2.87 15.04
C MET A 103 7.74 -3.75 14.06
N GLU A 104 6.54 -3.32 13.66
CA GLU A 104 5.79 -3.98 12.61
C GLU A 104 6.54 -3.97 11.27
N ILE A 105 7.12 -2.82 10.89
CA ILE A 105 7.96 -2.68 9.68
C ILE A 105 9.15 -3.65 9.75
N LEU A 106 9.89 -3.64 10.87
CA LEU A 106 11.04 -4.55 11.06
C LEU A 106 10.62 -6.03 11.03
N HIS A 107 9.42 -6.35 11.54
CA HIS A 107 8.89 -7.69 11.45
C HIS A 107 8.63 -8.12 10.00
N ARG A 108 8.06 -7.25 9.17
CA ARG A 108 7.83 -7.54 7.74
C ARG A 108 9.14 -7.71 6.98
N GLN A 109 10.15 -6.90 7.29
CA GLN A 109 11.49 -6.99 6.68
C GLN A 109 12.27 -8.25 7.09
N SER A 110 11.87 -8.95 8.15
CA SER A 110 12.64 -10.08 8.70
C SER A 110 12.66 -11.34 7.83
N VAL A 111 11.79 -11.44 6.81
CA VAL A 111 11.68 -12.59 5.92
C VAL A 111 11.77 -12.13 4.47
N ALA A 112 12.81 -12.56 3.76
CA ALA A 112 13.01 -12.25 2.35
C ALA A 112 12.12 -13.11 1.44
N TYR A 113 11.84 -12.60 0.24
CA TYR A 113 11.22 -13.37 -0.82
C TYR A 113 12.17 -14.44 -1.37
N ALA A 114 11.66 -15.65 -1.59
CA ALA A 114 12.40 -16.73 -2.26
C ALA A 114 12.26 -16.63 -3.78
N LEU A 115 12.60 -15.46 -4.35
CA LEU A 115 12.57 -15.21 -5.79
C LEU A 115 14.00 -15.12 -6.31
N PRO A 116 14.36 -15.81 -7.42
CA PRO A 116 15.65 -15.61 -8.05
C PRO A 116 15.72 -14.20 -8.63
N ASN A 117 16.89 -13.57 -8.49
CA ASN A 117 17.17 -12.31 -9.18
C ASN A 117 17.51 -12.58 -10.65
N ASP A 118 16.94 -11.79 -11.56
CA ASP A 118 17.24 -11.82 -12.99
C ASP A 118 17.59 -10.39 -13.44
N GLU A 119 18.84 -10.20 -13.85
CA GLU A 119 19.37 -8.91 -14.30
C GLU A 119 18.60 -8.33 -15.50
N ARG A 120 18.05 -9.18 -16.38
CA ARG A 120 17.28 -8.70 -17.55
C ARG A 120 15.97 -8.06 -17.13
N ILE A 121 15.32 -8.65 -16.11
CA ILE A 121 14.10 -8.09 -15.53
C ILE A 121 14.44 -6.80 -14.78
N ASP A 122 15.54 -6.77 -14.04
CA ASP A 122 15.98 -5.58 -13.33
C ASP A 122 16.21 -4.38 -14.28
N VAL A 123 16.92 -4.61 -15.39
CA VAL A 123 17.11 -3.60 -16.43
C VAL A 123 15.79 -3.13 -17.04
N LEU A 124 14.84 -4.06 -17.28
CA LEU A 124 13.52 -3.72 -17.82
C LEU A 124 12.70 -2.84 -16.85
N LEU A 125 12.80 -3.08 -15.55
CA LEU A 125 12.08 -2.32 -14.52
C LEU A 125 12.65 -0.91 -14.30
N HIS A 126 13.92 -0.66 -14.66
CA HIS A 126 14.59 0.64 -14.52
C HIS A 126 14.53 1.50 -15.79
N VAL A 127 13.61 1.22 -16.72
CA VAL A 127 13.47 1.99 -17.96
C VAL A 127 12.94 3.42 -17.68
N SER A 128 13.52 4.41 -18.38
CA SER A 128 13.02 5.78 -18.35
C SER A 128 11.62 5.86 -18.97
N MET A 129 10.65 6.36 -18.20
CA MET A 129 9.29 6.54 -18.69
C MET A 129 9.16 7.83 -19.52
N PRO A 130 8.47 7.81 -20.67
CA PRO A 130 8.37 8.97 -21.57
C PRO A 130 7.54 10.13 -21.00
N TYR A 131 6.64 9.85 -20.04
CA TYR A 131 5.78 10.83 -19.38
C TYR A 131 6.03 10.83 -17.88
N ALA A 132 7.03 11.60 -17.45
CA ALA A 132 7.49 11.63 -16.06
C ALA A 132 6.58 12.45 -15.13
N SER A 133 5.99 13.55 -15.63
CA SER A 133 5.11 14.43 -14.84
C SER A 133 3.64 14.07 -14.99
N GLU A 134 2.82 14.44 -14.01
CA GLU A 134 1.36 14.26 -14.08
C GLU A 134 0.75 15.04 -15.25
N GLU A 135 1.22 16.27 -15.48
CA GLU A 135 0.77 17.13 -16.58
C GLU A 135 1.08 16.50 -17.93
N SER A 136 2.28 15.93 -18.10
CA SER A 136 2.66 15.26 -19.35
C SER A 136 1.77 14.05 -19.67
N ARG A 137 1.41 13.26 -18.65
CA ARG A 137 0.48 12.13 -18.79
C ARG A 137 -0.93 12.61 -19.11
N TYR A 138 -1.37 13.68 -18.47
CA TYR A 138 -2.69 14.26 -18.70
C TYR A 138 -2.82 14.83 -20.12
N THR A 139 -1.82 15.57 -20.60
CA THR A 139 -1.75 16.06 -21.98
C THR A 139 -1.81 14.91 -22.98
N ARG A 140 -1.03 13.84 -22.74
CA ARG A 140 -1.08 12.65 -23.60
C ARG A 140 -2.46 11.99 -23.61
N SER A 141 -3.11 11.91 -22.45
CA SER A 141 -4.48 11.39 -22.34
C SER A 141 -5.47 12.22 -23.18
N LEU A 142 -5.34 13.55 -23.19
CA LEU A 142 -6.19 14.44 -24.01
C LEU A 142 -5.96 14.27 -25.51
N GLU A 143 -4.71 14.04 -25.93
CA GLU A 143 -4.39 13.76 -27.33
C GLU A 143 -5.05 12.46 -27.82
N LEU A 144 -5.07 11.43 -26.96
CA LEU A 144 -5.63 10.12 -27.29
C LEU A 144 -7.16 10.10 -27.25
N GLU A 145 -7.76 10.68 -26.20
CA GLU A 145 -9.21 10.81 -26.05
C GLU A 145 -9.58 12.27 -25.74
N PRO A 146 -9.80 13.11 -26.77
CA PRO A 146 -10.21 14.50 -26.58
C PRO A 146 -11.53 14.61 -25.80
N ARG A 147 -11.73 15.73 -25.10
CA ARG A 147 -13.02 15.99 -24.43
C ARG A 147 -14.11 16.15 -25.49
N GLU A 148 -15.21 15.42 -25.31
CA GLU A 148 -16.39 15.58 -26.15
C GLU A 148 -17.05 16.93 -25.84
N ALA A 149 -17.58 17.60 -26.87
CA ALA A 149 -18.26 18.89 -26.70
C ALA A 149 -19.48 18.70 -25.78
N GLY A 150 -19.42 19.25 -24.56
CA GLY A 150 -20.44 19.09 -23.52
C GLY A 150 -20.14 18.05 -22.43
N ALA A 151 -18.96 17.43 -22.45
CA ALA A 151 -18.53 16.53 -21.37
C ALA A 151 -18.38 17.28 -20.04
N LYS A 152 -19.06 16.77 -18.99
CA LYS A 152 -18.94 17.32 -17.62
C LYS A 152 -17.48 17.22 -17.15
N PRO A 153 -17.00 18.21 -16.37
CA PRO A 153 -15.69 18.11 -15.71
C PRO A 153 -15.63 16.84 -14.85
N LEU A 154 -14.45 16.21 -14.78
CA LEU A 154 -14.22 15.03 -13.92
C LEU A 154 -14.54 15.28 -12.44
N SER A 155 -14.55 16.54 -11.99
CA SER A 155 -14.97 16.92 -10.64
C SER A 155 -16.46 16.64 -10.36
N ASP A 156 -17.28 16.65 -11.40
CA ASP A 156 -18.75 16.54 -11.31
C ASP A 156 -19.23 15.14 -11.72
N CYS A 157 -18.35 14.35 -12.32
CA CYS A 157 -18.55 12.92 -12.46
C CYS A 157 -18.12 12.28 -11.13
N GLY A 158 -19.10 11.88 -10.31
CA GLY A 158 -18.84 10.90 -9.26
C GLY A 158 -18.04 9.72 -9.81
N SER A 159 -17.32 9.02 -8.93
CA SER A 159 -16.45 7.88 -9.27
C SER A 159 -16.99 7.12 -10.47
N CYS A 160 -16.12 6.85 -11.42
CA CYS A 160 -16.41 6.48 -12.80
C CYS A 160 -17.26 5.21 -13.03
N ILE A 161 -17.89 4.69 -11.99
CA ILE A 161 -18.46 3.37 -11.87
C ILE A 161 -19.98 3.51 -11.81
N VAL A 162 -20.65 2.97 -12.82
CA VAL A 162 -22.02 2.50 -12.66
C VAL A 162 -21.92 1.34 -11.67
N ILE A 163 -22.28 1.60 -10.41
CA ILE A 163 -22.68 0.53 -9.51
C ILE A 163 -24.04 0.14 -10.04
N ASP A 164 -24.15 -0.98 -10.77
CA ASP A 164 -25.44 -1.64 -10.86
C ASP A 164 -25.83 -1.95 -9.41
N ASP A 165 -26.92 -1.35 -8.94
CA ASP A 165 -27.42 -1.30 -7.56
C ASP A 165 -27.72 -2.70 -6.93
N ASP A 166 -27.37 -3.79 -7.60
CA ASP A 166 -27.81 -5.15 -7.27
C ASP A 166 -26.73 -6.09 -6.71
N LEU A 167 -25.49 -5.63 -6.48
CA LEU A 167 -24.45 -6.45 -5.85
C LEU A 167 -23.78 -5.71 -4.70
N ASP A 168 -24.08 -6.17 -3.48
CA ASP A 168 -23.46 -5.77 -2.21
C ASP A 168 -21.98 -6.19 -2.14
N LEU A 169 -21.18 -5.70 -3.08
CA LEU A 169 -19.78 -6.03 -3.30
C LEU A 169 -18.91 -5.62 -2.09
N ALA A 170 -19.34 -4.58 -1.37
CA ALA A 170 -18.69 -4.13 -0.16
C ALA A 170 -18.82 -5.15 0.99
N SER A 171 -19.91 -5.93 1.07
CA SER A 171 -20.04 -7.00 2.05
C SER A 171 -19.30 -8.27 1.62
N GLU A 172 -19.31 -8.59 0.32
CA GLU A 172 -18.65 -9.78 -0.23
C GLU A 172 -17.10 -9.70 -0.16
N VAL A 173 -16.53 -8.52 -0.43
CA VAL A 173 -15.09 -8.25 -0.26
C VAL A 173 -14.69 -8.36 1.22
N ARG A 174 -15.50 -7.82 2.14
CA ARG A 174 -15.23 -7.93 3.59
C ARG A 174 -15.28 -9.37 4.11
N VAL A 175 -16.18 -10.20 3.57
CA VAL A 175 -16.29 -11.61 3.95
C VAL A 175 -15.12 -12.44 3.42
N SER A 176 -14.59 -12.11 2.23
CA SER A 176 -13.51 -12.84 1.58
C SER A 176 -12.12 -12.60 2.21
N ILE A 177 -11.96 -11.56 3.03
CA ILE A 177 -10.65 -11.09 3.53
C ILE A 177 -10.19 -11.79 4.84
N GLY A 178 -10.99 -12.68 5.42
CA GLY A 178 -10.47 -13.67 6.37
C GLY A 178 -10.16 -13.15 7.79
N SER A 179 -10.64 -13.95 8.73
CA SER A 179 -10.60 -13.88 10.20
C SER A 179 -9.21 -13.72 10.85
N ASP A 180 -9.19 -12.86 11.88
CA ASP A 180 -8.42 -12.85 13.14
C ASP A 180 -7.03 -13.51 13.17
N GLY A 181 -6.02 -12.72 12.79
CA GLY A 181 -4.61 -12.99 13.08
C GLY A 181 -3.93 -11.79 13.74
N THR A 182 -4.29 -11.45 14.97
CA THR A 182 -3.62 -10.36 15.70
C THR A 182 -2.16 -10.71 15.97
N PHE A 183 -1.23 -9.94 15.38
CA PHE A 183 0.21 -10.09 15.62
C PHE A 183 0.56 -9.94 17.11
N GLY A 184 1.02 -11.03 17.73
CA GLY A 184 1.43 -11.07 19.13
C GLY A 184 2.79 -10.39 19.38
N PHE A 185 2.84 -9.06 19.37
CA PHE A 185 4.05 -8.23 19.57
C PHE A 185 4.94 -8.71 20.73
N ARG A 186 4.33 -8.93 21.91
CA ARG A 186 5.04 -9.40 23.12
C ARG A 186 5.63 -10.81 22.97
N GLN A 187 5.06 -11.64 22.11
CA GLN A 187 5.54 -12.99 21.84
C GLN A 187 6.70 -12.96 20.82
N TRP A 188 6.65 -12.06 19.84
CA TRP A 188 7.72 -11.87 18.86
C TRP A 188 9.00 -11.30 19.51
N ILE A 189 8.89 -10.28 20.39
CA ILE A 189 10.05 -9.78 21.16
C ILE A 189 10.68 -10.90 21.99
N ARG A 190 9.86 -11.72 22.67
CA ARG A 190 10.37 -12.86 23.46
C ARG A 190 11.13 -13.85 22.57
N LYS A 191 10.63 -14.16 21.38
CA LYS A 191 11.34 -15.02 20.41
C LYS A 191 12.67 -14.41 19.97
N GLN A 192 12.73 -13.11 19.70
CA GLN A 192 13.98 -12.42 19.31
C GLN A 192 15.01 -12.36 20.47
N GLN A 193 14.57 -12.13 21.71
CA GLN A 193 15.47 -12.15 22.88
C GLN A 193 16.02 -13.54 23.19
N VAL A 194 15.28 -14.61 22.88
CA VAL A 194 15.77 -15.99 22.97
C VAL A 194 16.85 -16.26 21.91
N VAL A 195 16.70 -15.73 20.68
CA VAL A 195 17.72 -15.84 19.62
C VAL A 195 18.99 -15.06 19.98
N HIS A 196 18.87 -13.88 20.60
CA HIS A 196 20.04 -13.10 21.04
C HIS A 196 20.78 -13.73 22.23
N ARG A 197 20.08 -14.41 23.16
CA ARG A 197 20.75 -15.15 24.25
C ARG A 197 21.60 -16.31 23.76
N ASN A 198 21.25 -16.93 22.63
CA ASN A 198 22.03 -18.02 22.02
C ASN A 198 23.10 -17.56 21.01
N ARG A 199 23.24 -16.26 20.74
CA ARG A 199 24.29 -15.71 19.84
C ARG A 199 25.53 -15.16 20.57
N SER A 200 25.75 -15.54 21.83
CA SER A 200 27.03 -15.28 22.49
C SER A 200 28.04 -16.37 22.17
N ARG A 201 28.65 -16.28 20.98
CA ARG A 201 30.06 -16.62 20.66
C ARG A 201 30.23 -16.79 19.15
N SER A 202 30.61 -15.71 18.48
CA SER A 202 31.88 -15.58 17.74
C SER A 202 31.81 -14.35 16.84
N SER A 203 32.83 -13.52 17.01
CA SER A 203 33.17 -12.30 16.30
C SER A 203 33.25 -12.48 14.78
N VAL A 204 32.94 -11.41 14.02
CA VAL A 204 33.87 -10.66 13.14
C VAL A 204 33.04 -9.81 12.14
N ILE A 205 33.17 -8.49 12.30
CA ILE A 205 33.20 -7.42 11.28
C ILE A 205 32.10 -7.37 10.20
N ALA A 206 31.26 -6.33 10.27
CA ALA A 206 30.80 -5.58 9.08
C ALA A 206 30.47 -4.14 9.52
N LEU A 207 31.48 -3.27 9.47
CA LEU A 207 31.32 -1.83 9.42
C LEU A 207 30.69 -1.49 8.06
N TYR A 208 29.48 -0.96 8.06
CA TYR A 208 28.91 -0.29 6.90
C TYR A 208 29.07 1.22 7.11
N GLU A 209 30.01 1.81 6.37
CA GLU A 209 30.08 3.24 6.10
C GLU A 209 28.95 3.61 5.14
N TRP A 210 28.27 4.72 5.42
CA TRP A 210 27.33 5.35 4.49
C TRP A 210 28.07 6.44 3.74
N VAL A 211 28.21 6.26 2.42
CA VAL A 211 28.40 7.33 1.42
C VAL A 211 27.38 7.11 0.33
#